data_AF-A0A382MML8-F1
#
_entry.id   AF-A0A382MML8-F1
#
_cell.length_a   1.000
_cell.length_b   1.000
_cell.length_c   1.000
_cell.angle_alpha   90.00
_cell.angle_beta   90.00
_cell.angle_gamma   90.00
#
_symmetry.space_group_name_H-M   'P 1'
#
loop_
_entity.id
_entity.type
_entity.pdbx_description
1 polymer ?
#
loop_
_entity_poly.entity_id
_entity_poly.type
_entity_poly.pdbx_seq_one_letter_code
_entity_poly.pdbx_strand_id
1 'polypeptide(L)'
;IAEVRLGTASNVLNALRYSMPENSLQAKFSIQFMLGVLALRRKAGIAEFHDDVVISDDVQAMMHRVKPYLDPDIEAQGFERIRSRVEVVLKDGSILKQEAFVSRGTPERPMTSEELAEKFTDCATGIISAEAMTRTLEAARNVESLSNVSELLDALS
;
A
#
# COMPACT_ATOMS: atom_id res chain seq x y z
N ILE A 1 -9.82 0.22 17.20
CA ILE A 1 -9.89 -1.11 16.56
C ILE A 1 -9.52 -2.16 17.60
N ALA A 2 -10.39 -3.16 17.78
CA ALA A 2 -10.12 -4.33 18.63
C ALA A 2 -9.38 -5.41 17.83
N GLU A 3 -9.84 -5.69 16.61
CA GLU A 3 -9.26 -6.69 15.71
C GLU A 3 -9.49 -6.31 14.24
N VAL A 4 -8.58 -6.71 13.36
CA VAL A 4 -8.73 -6.66 11.90
C VAL A 4 -8.56 -8.07 11.35
N ARG A 5 -9.52 -8.57 10.59
CA ARG A 5 -9.43 -9.87 9.92
C ARG A 5 -9.27 -9.66 8.43
N LEU A 6 -8.40 -10.45 7.80
CA LEU A 6 -8.23 -10.46 6.35
C LEU A 6 -8.43 -11.87 5.82
N GLY A 7 -9.57 -12.10 5.17
CA GLY A 7 -9.79 -13.31 4.38
C GLY A 7 -9.17 -13.17 3.01
N THR A 8 -8.32 -14.12 2.61
CA THR A 8 -7.73 -14.16 1.27
C THR A 8 -7.33 -15.59 0.89
N ALA A 9 -6.77 -15.74 -0.31
CA ALA A 9 -6.35 -17.02 -0.88
C ALA A 9 -4.95 -17.45 -0.40
N SER A 10 -4.69 -18.76 -0.50
CA SER A 10 -3.45 -19.40 -0.05
C SER A 10 -2.21 -18.84 -0.75
N ASN A 11 -2.29 -18.47 -2.03
CA ASN A 11 -1.18 -17.86 -2.77
C ASN A 11 -0.72 -16.52 -2.14
N VAL A 12 -1.65 -15.71 -1.64
CA VAL A 12 -1.34 -14.46 -0.93
C VAL A 12 -0.74 -14.75 0.44
N LEU A 13 -1.35 -15.67 1.20
CA LEU A 13 -0.87 -16.04 2.54
C LEU A 13 0.55 -16.63 2.50
N ASN A 14 0.85 -17.44 1.48
CA ASN A 14 2.16 -18.06 1.29
C ASN A 14 3.22 -17.04 0.86
N ALA A 15 2.84 -16.05 0.04
CA ALA A 15 3.74 -14.99 -0.38
C ALA A 15 4.04 -13.99 0.75
N LEU A 16 3.02 -13.63 1.54
CA LEU A 16 3.10 -12.65 2.62
C LEU A 16 3.32 -13.33 3.97
N ARG A 17 4.48 -13.97 4.10
CA ARG A 17 4.80 -14.94 5.16
C ARG A 17 5.21 -14.35 6.51
N TYR A 18 5.52 -13.06 6.61
CA TYR A 18 6.01 -12.49 7.87
C TYR A 18 4.86 -11.95 8.71
N SER A 19 4.61 -12.58 9.86
CA SER A 19 3.58 -12.12 10.80
C SER A 19 4.03 -10.94 11.65
N MET A 20 5.31 -10.91 12.02
CA MET A 20 5.97 -9.86 12.80
C MET A 20 7.30 -9.51 12.11
N PRO A 21 7.27 -8.65 11.08
CA PRO A 21 8.49 -8.25 10.37
C PRO A 21 9.41 -7.41 11.27
N GLU A 22 10.72 -7.59 11.09
CA GLU A 22 11.76 -6.92 11.88
C GLU A 22 12.43 -5.76 11.12
N ASN A 23 12.12 -5.60 9.83
CA ASN A 23 12.67 -4.56 8.96
C ASN A 23 11.76 -4.29 7.74
N SER A 24 12.09 -3.24 7.01
CA SER A 24 11.43 -2.76 5.80
C SER A 24 11.24 -3.84 4.74
N LEU A 25 12.25 -4.69 4.52
CA LEU A 25 12.17 -5.74 3.51
C LEU A 25 11.13 -6.80 3.90
N GLN A 26 11.17 -7.27 5.14
CA GLN A 26 10.18 -8.23 5.64
C GLN A 26 8.77 -7.62 5.67
N ALA A 27 8.66 -6.34 6.02
CA ALA A 27 7.40 -5.61 6.08
C ALA A 27 6.63 -5.61 4.74
N LYS A 28 7.35 -5.60 3.61
CA LYS A 28 6.76 -5.74 2.25
C LYS A 28 6.03 -7.06 2.03
N PHE A 29 6.34 -8.07 2.84
CA PHE A 29 5.74 -9.40 2.78
C PHE A 29 4.96 -9.73 4.07
N SER A 30 4.33 -8.72 4.67
CA SER A 30 3.53 -8.87 5.90
C SER A 30 2.16 -8.22 5.78
N ILE A 31 1.10 -9.03 5.85
CA ILE A 31 -0.28 -8.55 5.90
C ILE A 31 -0.52 -7.73 7.17
N GLN A 32 0.02 -8.22 8.29
CA GLN A 32 -0.14 -7.63 9.61
C GLN A 32 0.42 -6.21 9.62
N PHE A 33 1.63 -6.02 9.08
CA PHE A 33 2.23 -4.70 8.97
C PHE A 33 1.42 -3.77 8.06
N MET A 34 1.11 -4.22 6.84
CA MET A 34 0.38 -3.37 5.87
C MET A 34 -0.96 -2.88 6.42
N LEU A 35 -1.77 -3.78 7.01
CA LEU A 35 -3.05 -3.38 7.61
C LEU A 35 -2.88 -2.61 8.92
N GLY A 36 -1.85 -2.91 9.70
CA GLY A 36 -1.53 -2.20 10.93
C GLY A 36 -1.17 -0.74 10.67
N VAL A 37 -0.29 -0.49 9.70
CA VAL A 37 0.15 0.86 9.35
C VAL A 37 -0.97 1.66 8.67
N LEU A 38 -1.79 1.03 7.82
CA LEU A 38 -2.99 1.66 7.27
C LEU A 38 -4.00 2.05 8.36
N ALA A 39 -4.18 1.21 9.37
CA ALA A 39 -5.08 1.49 10.48
C ALA A 39 -4.61 2.67 11.35
N LEU A 40 -3.31 2.82 11.56
CA LEU A 40 -2.72 3.86 12.40
C LEU A 40 -2.48 5.17 11.66
N ARG A 41 -1.95 5.09 10.44
CA ARG A 41 -1.42 6.24 9.69
C ARG A 41 -2.24 6.59 8.45
N ARG A 42 -3.22 5.75 8.09
CA ARG A 42 -4.10 5.92 6.92
C ARG A 42 -3.35 5.97 5.58
N LYS A 43 -2.07 5.61 5.58
CA LYS A 43 -1.18 5.57 4.43
C LYS A 43 -0.20 4.39 4.59
N ALA A 44 0.33 3.92 3.47
CA ALA A 44 1.34 2.86 3.40
C ALA A 44 2.33 3.16 2.25
N GLY A 45 2.90 4.36 2.27
CA GLY A 45 3.92 4.83 1.33
C GLY A 45 5.34 4.51 1.80
N ILE A 46 6.36 5.05 1.13
CA ILE A 46 7.77 4.75 1.43
C ILE A 46 8.13 5.08 2.89
N ALA A 47 7.66 6.21 3.40
CA ALA A 47 7.92 6.65 4.77
C ALA A 47 7.40 5.67 5.83
N GLU A 48 6.26 5.02 5.57
CA GLU A 48 5.72 4.02 6.49
C GLU A 48 6.56 2.75 6.53
N PHE A 49 7.29 2.43 5.47
CA PHE A 49 8.12 1.21 5.41
C PHE A 49 9.53 1.40 5.95
N HIS A 50 9.88 2.55 6.54
CA HIS A 50 11.17 2.70 7.21
C HIS A 50 11.28 1.78 8.45
N ASP A 51 12.50 1.31 8.74
CA ASP A 51 12.73 0.33 9.80
C ASP A 51 12.25 0.82 11.18
N ASP A 52 12.43 2.11 11.47
CA ASP A 52 11.98 2.75 12.70
C ASP A 52 10.45 2.70 12.87
N VAL A 53 9.70 2.79 11.78
CA VAL A 53 8.24 2.61 11.76
C VAL A 53 7.87 1.14 11.90
N VAL A 54 8.58 0.23 11.23
CA VAL A 54 8.31 -1.20 11.31
C VAL A 54 8.43 -1.70 12.75
N ILE A 55 9.45 -1.25 13.48
CA ILE A 55 9.71 -1.70 14.85
C ILE A 55 9.02 -0.85 15.92
N SER A 56 8.23 0.18 15.56
CA SER A 56 7.62 1.06 16.56
C SER A 56 6.56 0.33 17.40
N ASP A 57 6.51 0.63 18.70
CA ASP A 57 5.65 -0.08 19.66
C ASP A 57 4.17 -0.05 19.28
N ASP A 58 3.68 1.06 18.73
CA ASP A 58 2.29 1.22 18.30
C ASP A 58 1.96 0.34 17.09
N VAL A 59 2.86 0.27 16.10
CA VAL A 59 2.74 -0.59 14.92
C VAL A 59 2.80 -2.06 15.33
N GLN A 60 3.79 -2.45 16.13
CA GLN A 60 3.93 -3.81 16.66
C GLN A 60 2.68 -4.24 17.44
N ALA A 61 2.16 -3.37 18.31
CA ALA A 61 0.92 -3.63 19.04
C ALA A 61 -0.30 -3.76 18.12
N MET A 62 -0.37 -2.99 17.03
CA MET A 62 -1.46 -3.07 16.07
C MET A 62 -1.37 -4.35 15.21
N MET A 63 -0.16 -4.78 14.82
CA MET A 63 0.05 -6.02 14.07
C MET A 63 -0.50 -7.26 14.80
N HIS A 64 -0.36 -7.32 16.12
CA HIS A 64 -0.95 -8.40 16.92
C HIS A 64 -2.48 -8.51 16.82
N ARG A 65 -3.15 -7.40 16.48
CA ARG A 65 -4.61 -7.33 16.28
C ARG A 65 -5.02 -7.67 14.84
N VAL A 66 -4.09 -7.91 13.93
CA VAL A 66 -4.38 -8.29 12.55
C VAL A 66 -4.31 -9.81 12.39
N LYS A 67 -5.40 -10.42 11.92
CA LYS A 67 -5.59 -11.87 11.77
C LYS A 67 -5.91 -12.22 10.31
N PRO A 68 -4.89 -12.50 9.48
CA PRO A 68 -5.14 -13.09 8.16
C PRO A 68 -5.65 -14.53 8.32
N TYR A 69 -6.55 -14.94 7.44
CA TYR A 69 -7.07 -16.31 7.39
C TYR A 69 -7.31 -16.74 5.94
N LEU A 70 -7.28 -18.06 5.70
CA LEU A 70 -7.65 -18.63 4.42
C LEU A 70 -9.16 -18.58 4.27
N ASP A 71 -9.64 -17.86 3.26
CA ASP A 71 -11.07 -17.74 2.98
C ASP A 71 -11.46 -18.74 1.87
N PRO A 72 -12.23 -19.80 2.17
CA PRO A 72 -12.53 -20.86 1.20
C PRO A 72 -13.29 -20.37 -0.03
N ASP A 73 -14.13 -19.34 0.13
CA ASP A 73 -14.91 -18.78 -0.98
C ASP A 73 -14.01 -18.00 -1.94
N ILE A 74 -12.97 -17.34 -1.41
CA ILE A 74 -11.97 -16.64 -2.21
C ILE A 74 -11.01 -17.64 -2.86
N GLU A 75 -10.60 -18.67 -2.13
CA GLU A 75 -9.73 -19.75 -2.65
C GLU A 75 -10.38 -20.46 -3.85
N ALA A 76 -11.68 -20.77 -3.75
CA ALA A 76 -12.43 -21.45 -4.81
C ALA A 76 -12.55 -20.64 -6.11
N GLN A 77 -12.36 -19.32 -6.05
CA GLN A 77 -12.37 -18.43 -7.23
C GLN A 77 -11.03 -18.42 -7.99
N GLY A 78 -10.04 -19.19 -7.53
CA GLY A 78 -8.72 -19.30 -8.14
C GLY A 78 -7.84 -18.05 -7.96
N PHE A 79 -6.65 -18.10 -8.57
CA PHE A 79 -5.56 -17.17 -8.29
C PHE A 79 -5.32 -16.11 -9.35
N GLU A 80 -6.14 -16.06 -10.41
CA GLU A 80 -6.00 -15.08 -11.51
C GLU A 80 -6.16 -13.62 -11.03
N ARG A 81 -6.92 -13.41 -9.95
CA ARG A 81 -7.08 -12.10 -9.32
C ARG A 81 -6.88 -12.22 -7.83
N ILE A 82 -6.15 -11.25 -7.26
CA ILE A 82 -6.02 -11.11 -5.82
C ILE A 82 -7.31 -10.51 -5.27
N ARG A 83 -7.95 -11.23 -4.36
CA ARG A 83 -9.19 -10.83 -3.69
C ARG A 83 -8.97 -10.85 -2.19
N SER A 84 -9.68 -9.96 -1.51
CA SER A 84 -9.66 -9.94 -0.06
C SER A 84 -10.98 -9.49 0.54
N ARG A 85 -11.25 -10.00 1.73
CA ARG A 85 -12.36 -9.59 2.59
C ARG A 85 -11.76 -9.04 3.88
N VAL A 86 -12.05 -7.78 4.17
CA VAL A 86 -11.57 -7.09 5.38
C VAL A 86 -12.72 -6.94 6.35
N GLU A 87 -12.51 -7.35 7.59
CA GLU A 87 -13.44 -7.13 8.69
C GLU A 87 -12.72 -6.40 9.82
N VAL A 88 -13.27 -5.27 10.26
CA VAL A 88 -12.73 -4.48 11.37
C VAL A 88 -13.70 -4.57 12.54
N VAL A 89 -13.26 -5.22 13.61
CA VAL A 89 -14.00 -5.28 14.88
C VAL A 89 -13.62 -4.03 15.69
N LEU A 90 -14.61 -3.21 16.00
CA LEU A 90 -14.46 -2.02 16.84
C LEU A 90 -14.50 -2.40 18.33
N LYS A 91 -14.05 -1.48 19.19
CA LYS A 91 -13.94 -1.75 20.64
C LYS A 91 -15.30 -1.92 21.33
N ASP A 92 -16.36 -1.40 20.73
CA ASP A 92 -17.75 -1.57 21.17
C ASP A 92 -18.37 -2.88 20.68
N GLY A 93 -17.62 -3.70 19.93
CA GLY A 93 -18.06 -4.98 19.36
C GLY A 93 -18.72 -4.88 17.99
N SER A 94 -18.96 -3.67 17.47
CA SER A 94 -19.50 -3.51 16.11
C SER A 94 -18.48 -3.93 15.05
N ILE A 95 -18.96 -4.39 13.90
CA ILE A 95 -18.13 -4.93 12.82
C ILE A 95 -18.37 -4.15 11.53
N LEU A 96 -17.29 -3.62 10.96
CA LEU A 96 -17.29 -3.05 9.61
C LEU A 96 -16.72 -4.09 8.65
N LYS A 97 -17.39 -4.33 7.53
CA LYS A 97 -16.98 -5.34 6.55
C LYS A 97 -16.91 -4.73 5.15
N GLN A 98 -15.88 -5.08 4.41
CA GLN A 98 -15.72 -4.69 3.01
C GLN A 98 -14.99 -5.78 2.21
N GLU A 99 -15.37 -5.95 0.95
CA GLU A 99 -14.68 -6.82 0.01
C GLU A 99 -13.97 -6.00 -1.06
N ALA A 100 -12.77 -6.44 -1.44
CA ALA A 100 -11.94 -5.83 -2.46
C ALA A 100 -11.58 -6.88 -3.51
N PHE A 101 -12.17 -6.74 -4.69
CA PHE A 101 -12.03 -7.68 -5.81
C PHE A 101 -11.03 -7.24 -6.87
N VAL A 102 -10.75 -5.93 -6.94
CA VAL A 102 -9.87 -5.32 -7.94
C VAL A 102 -9.00 -4.26 -7.24
N SER A 103 -7.69 -4.44 -7.37
CA SER A 103 -6.68 -3.53 -6.82
C SER A 103 -6.70 -2.19 -7.55
N ARG A 104 -6.44 -1.09 -6.82
CA ARG A 104 -6.27 0.23 -7.44
C ARG A 104 -4.99 0.24 -8.28
N GLY A 105 -5.04 0.81 -9.48
CA GLY A 105 -3.95 0.87 -10.44
C GLY A 105 -4.00 -0.20 -11.53
N THR A 106 -4.93 -1.17 -11.46
CA THR A 106 -5.19 -2.07 -12.60
C THR A 106 -5.93 -1.33 -13.73
N PRO A 107 -5.91 -1.83 -14.97
CA PRO A 107 -6.69 -1.23 -16.06
C PRO A 107 -8.19 -1.10 -15.75
N GLU A 108 -8.74 -2.03 -14.96
CA GLU A 108 -10.15 -2.06 -14.54
C GLU A 108 -10.46 -1.05 -13.43
N ARG A 109 -9.45 -0.64 -12.67
CA ARG A 109 -9.58 0.32 -11.56
C ARG A 109 -8.35 1.24 -11.55
N PRO A 110 -8.17 2.10 -12.57
CA PRO A 110 -6.97 2.91 -12.72
C PRO A 110 -6.84 3.94 -11.60
N MET A 111 -5.61 4.37 -11.33
CA MET A 111 -5.36 5.53 -10.48
C MET A 111 -5.74 6.82 -11.22
N THR A 112 -6.20 7.83 -10.50
CA THR A 112 -6.39 9.16 -11.11
C THR A 112 -5.05 9.86 -11.30
N SER A 113 -5.03 10.93 -12.10
CA SER A 113 -3.85 11.77 -12.32
C SER A 113 -3.32 12.40 -11.02
N GLU A 114 -4.20 12.68 -10.07
CA GLU A 114 -3.89 13.22 -8.75
C GLU A 114 -3.25 12.15 -7.87
N GLU A 115 -3.78 10.94 -7.86
CA GLU A 115 -3.21 9.82 -7.10
C GLU A 115 -1.83 9.40 -7.64
N LEU A 116 -1.63 9.45 -8.96
CA LEU A 116 -0.32 9.22 -9.56
C LEU A 116 0.68 10.32 -9.18
N ALA A 117 0.24 11.58 -9.14
CA ALA A 117 1.07 12.70 -8.71
C ALA A 117 1.42 12.62 -7.22
N GLU A 118 0.47 12.22 -6.37
CA GLU A 118 0.73 11.98 -4.94
C GLU A 118 1.76 10.86 -4.79
N LYS A 119 1.60 9.73 -5.49
CA LYS A 119 2.55 8.61 -5.47
C LYS A 119 3.95 9.03 -5.95
N PHE A 120 4.04 9.84 -7.00
CA PHE A 120 5.33 10.37 -7.45
C PHE A 120 5.96 11.26 -6.37
N THR A 121 5.18 12.14 -5.77
CA THR A 121 5.63 13.05 -4.71
C THR A 121 6.16 12.25 -3.51
N ASP A 122 5.47 11.18 -3.11
CA ASP A 122 5.93 10.28 -2.05
C ASP A 122 7.30 9.63 -2.36
N CYS A 123 7.55 9.28 -3.62
CA CYS A 123 8.83 8.71 -4.07
C CYS A 123 9.97 9.73 -4.15
N ALA A 124 9.64 10.98 -4.48
CA ALA A 124 10.62 12.02 -4.74
C ALA A 124 10.93 12.89 -3.50
N THR A 125 10.06 12.86 -2.49
CA THR A 125 10.24 13.60 -1.24
C THR A 125 11.53 13.20 -0.54
N GLY A 126 12.36 14.19 -0.21
CA GLY A 126 13.67 13.98 0.41
C GLY A 126 14.79 13.63 -0.57
N ILE A 127 14.50 13.49 -1.87
CA ILE A 127 15.48 13.23 -2.93
C ILE A 127 15.67 14.47 -3.81
N ILE A 128 14.58 15.12 -4.24
CA ILE A 128 14.60 16.34 -5.05
C ILE A 128 13.74 17.46 -4.43
N SER A 129 13.92 18.69 -4.91
CA SER A 129 13.16 19.85 -4.41
C SER A 129 11.68 19.79 -4.81
N ALA A 130 10.81 20.47 -4.07
CA ALA A 130 9.39 20.58 -4.41
C ALA A 130 9.16 21.26 -5.78
N GLU A 131 10.04 22.18 -6.15
CA GLU A 131 10.02 22.81 -7.47
C GLU A 131 10.35 21.79 -8.56
N ALA A 132 11.43 21.01 -8.39
CA ALA A 132 11.82 19.96 -9.34
C ALA A 132 10.72 18.88 -9.46
N MET A 133 10.08 18.49 -8.36
CA MET A 133 8.93 17.57 -8.39
C MET A 133 7.79 18.10 -9.26
N THR A 134 7.45 19.38 -9.09
CA THR A 134 6.37 20.03 -9.85
C THR A 134 6.71 20.08 -11.34
N ARG A 135 7.91 20.57 -11.69
CA ARG A 135 8.38 20.63 -13.08
C ARG A 135 8.42 19.26 -13.73
N THR A 136 8.91 18.24 -13.01
CA THR A 136 8.99 16.87 -13.53
C THR A 136 7.60 16.31 -13.81
N LEU A 137 6.63 16.50 -12.92
CA LEU A 137 5.25 16.05 -13.13
C LEU A 137 4.62 16.74 -14.34
N GLU A 138 4.85 18.03 -14.53
CA GLU A 138 4.36 18.78 -15.69
C GLU A 138 5.00 18.30 -16.99
N ALA A 139 6.31 18.11 -17.02
CA ALA A 139 7.04 17.58 -18.19
C ALA A 139 6.58 16.15 -18.54
N ALA A 140 6.42 15.28 -17.54
CA ALA A 140 5.98 13.90 -17.74
C ALA A 140 4.53 13.81 -18.26
N ARG A 141 3.65 14.72 -17.84
CA ARG A 141 2.25 14.78 -18.31
C ARG A 141 2.12 15.27 -19.75
N ASN A 142 3.09 16.04 -20.24
CA ASN A 142 3.09 16.60 -21.59
C ASN A 142 4.28 16.06 -22.41
N VAL A 143 4.69 14.82 -22.15
CA VAL A 143 5.92 14.24 -22.69
C VAL A 143 5.94 14.22 -24.22
N GLU A 144 4.78 14.03 -24.85
CA GLU A 144 4.61 14.05 -26.30
C GLU A 144 4.80 15.44 -26.93
N SER A 145 4.74 16.49 -26.13
CA SER A 145 4.94 17.88 -26.56
C SER A 145 6.38 18.37 -26.36
N LEU A 146 7.23 17.58 -25.70
CA LEU A 146 8.64 17.92 -25.49
C LEU A 146 9.40 17.85 -26.81
N SER A 147 10.30 18.80 -27.04
CA SER A 147 11.14 18.80 -28.24
C SER A 147 12.32 17.84 -28.08
N ASN A 148 12.78 17.61 -26.84
CA ASN A 148 13.84 16.67 -26.51
C ASN A 148 13.59 15.98 -25.17
N VAL A 149 13.93 14.69 -25.07
CA VAL A 149 13.85 13.91 -23.81
C VAL A 149 14.74 14.49 -22.71
N SER A 150 15.78 15.25 -23.04
CA SER A 150 16.62 15.93 -22.05
C SER A 150 15.84 16.90 -21.18
N GLU A 151 14.78 17.53 -21.71
CA GLU A 151 13.94 18.46 -20.95
C GLU A 151 13.30 17.79 -19.72
N LEU A 152 12.95 16.50 -19.82
CA LEU A 152 12.44 15.71 -18.70
C LEU A 152 13.53 15.41 -17.65
N LEU A 153 14.76 15.16 -18.10
CA LEU A 153 15.89 14.91 -17.19
C LEU A 153 16.32 16.19 -16.47
N ASP A 154 16.31 17.32 -17.16
CA ASP A 154 16.62 18.62 -16.59
C ASP A 154 15.58 19.03 -15.54
N ALA A 155 14.31 18.65 -15.75
CA ALA A 155 13.24 18.91 -14.79
C ALA A 155 13.43 18.21 -13.43
N LEU A 156 14.19 17.10 -13.38
CA LEU A 156 14.53 16.37 -12.15
C LEU A 156 15.62 17.05 -11.31
N SER A 157 16.35 18.01 -11.89
CA SER A 157 17.51 18.68 -11.27
C SER A 157 17.13 19.93 -10.48
#